data_AF-A0A3R9F8K0-F1
#
_entry.id   AF-A0A3R9F8K0-F1
#
_cell.length_a   1.000
_cell.length_b   1.000
_cell.length_c   1.000
_cell.angle_alpha   90.00
_cell.angle_beta   90.00
_cell.angle_gamma   90.00
#
_symmetry.space_group_name_H-M   'P 1'
#
loop_
_entity.id
_entity.type
_entity.pdbx_description
1 polymer ?
#
loop_
_entity_poly.entity_id
_entity_poly.type
_entity_poly.pdbx_seq_one_letter_code
_entity_poly.pdbx_strand_id
1 'polypeptide(L)'
;MRSAFATVPFYRERWALDGREDPVVVPGRTGTNGGAAPLAEAVHKLVDLVPLAGGARRPEPARGLGRVLRTARRPGPGSLVVLLGPDDLRPPTDLPKGVRGCVADPDAPSAAVLRELAAVLDRGQRVLAVGDDKALAAFTEDHRVEAVPHRELDSLDAGPYGVLHDPVLGYLGALGDCGRWHLDWPHVYARPTTAGLAFTLLRQASPRFVDVVPAGGVRGEIGFCPRHGTPVVLA
;
A
#
# COMPACT_ATOMS: atom_id res chain seq x y z
N MET A 1 -2.43 16.47 -7.34
CA MET A 1 -3.71 16.57 -8.10
C MET A 1 -3.55 17.37 -9.39
N ARG A 2 -3.20 18.67 -9.36
CA ARG A 2 -2.97 19.48 -10.58
C ARG A 2 -2.07 18.82 -11.64
N SER A 3 -0.95 18.22 -11.24
CA SER A 3 -0.08 17.52 -12.20
C SER A 3 -0.79 16.29 -12.82
N ALA A 4 -1.55 15.52 -12.05
CA ALA A 4 -2.30 14.40 -12.61
C ALA A 4 -3.39 14.89 -13.57
N PHE A 5 -4.08 15.99 -13.26
CA PHE A 5 -4.98 16.64 -14.22
C PHE A 5 -4.28 16.97 -15.53
N ALA A 6 -3.15 17.66 -15.47
CA ALA A 6 -2.48 18.12 -16.68
C ALA A 6 -1.94 16.96 -17.54
N THR A 7 -1.53 15.85 -16.91
CA THR A 7 -0.72 14.83 -17.59
C THR A 7 -1.40 13.48 -17.75
N VAL A 8 -2.54 13.19 -17.12
CA VAL A 8 -3.15 11.85 -17.10
C VAL A 8 -4.52 11.89 -17.77
N PRO A 9 -4.72 11.18 -18.90
CA PRO A 9 -5.98 11.19 -19.66
C PRO A 9 -7.22 10.87 -18.83
N PHE A 10 -7.16 9.86 -17.96
CA PHE A 10 -8.28 9.41 -17.13
C PHE A 10 -8.91 10.55 -16.32
N TYR A 11 -8.08 11.35 -15.63
CA TYR A 11 -8.58 12.43 -14.78
C TYR A 11 -9.06 13.63 -15.59
N ARG A 12 -8.50 13.88 -16.78
CA ARG A 12 -8.99 14.95 -17.67
C ARG A 12 -10.39 14.64 -18.18
N GLU A 13 -10.59 13.43 -18.68
CA GLU A 13 -11.88 12.97 -19.19
C GLU A 13 -12.94 13.02 -18.09
N ARG A 14 -12.65 12.42 -16.93
CA ARG A 14 -13.60 12.35 -15.82
C ARG A 14 -14.00 13.72 -15.31
N TRP A 15 -13.03 14.61 -15.08
CA TRP A 15 -13.36 15.95 -14.59
C TRP A 15 -14.08 16.81 -15.64
N ALA A 16 -13.77 16.65 -16.93
CA ALA A 16 -14.55 17.30 -17.98
C ALA A 16 -16.00 16.80 -18.02
N LEU A 17 -16.21 15.48 -17.86
CA LEU A 17 -17.55 14.88 -17.78
C LEU A 17 -18.33 15.32 -16.54
N ASP A 18 -17.64 15.58 -15.42
CA ASP A 18 -18.22 16.14 -14.21
C ASP A 18 -18.42 17.68 -14.29
N GLY A 19 -18.18 18.30 -15.46
CA GLY A 19 -18.35 19.74 -15.68
C GLY A 19 -17.31 20.61 -14.99
N ARG A 20 -16.09 20.10 -14.76
CA ARG A 20 -15.02 20.80 -14.04
C ARG A 20 -13.90 21.25 -14.98
N GLU A 21 -13.43 22.47 -14.76
CA GLU A 21 -12.30 23.05 -15.50
C GLU A 21 -10.99 23.12 -14.67
N ASP A 22 -11.07 23.06 -13.33
CA ASP A 22 -9.90 23.04 -12.42
C ASP A 22 -10.03 21.92 -11.36
N PRO A 23 -8.98 21.13 -11.08
CA PRO A 23 -8.97 20.14 -10.00
C PRO A 23 -8.99 20.79 -8.60
N VAL A 24 -10.18 21.14 -8.12
CA VAL A 24 -10.41 21.55 -6.74
C VAL A 24 -11.10 20.43 -5.96
N VAL A 25 -10.51 20.03 -4.83
CA VAL A 25 -11.19 19.18 -3.84
C VAL A 25 -11.88 20.11 -2.85
N VAL A 26 -13.16 20.39 -3.09
CA VAL A 26 -13.98 21.22 -2.20
C VAL A 26 -14.79 20.29 -1.28
N PRO A 27 -14.60 20.35 0.05
CA PRO A 27 -15.49 19.66 0.97
C PRO A 27 -16.94 20.10 0.73
N GLY A 28 -17.84 19.14 0.50
CA GLY A 28 -19.28 19.40 0.38
C GLY A 28 -19.81 19.79 -1.01
N ARG A 29 -19.01 19.88 -2.08
CA ARG A 29 -19.56 20.08 -3.44
C ARG A 29 -18.78 19.45 -4.60
N THR A 30 -19.61 18.97 -5.55
CA THR A 30 -19.40 18.57 -6.96
C THR A 30 -18.91 17.14 -7.22
N GLY A 31 -19.52 16.46 -8.19
CA GLY A 31 -19.20 15.10 -8.68
C GLY A 31 -19.74 13.93 -7.84
N THR A 32 -20.07 12.82 -8.48
CA THR A 32 -20.38 11.53 -7.81
C THR A 32 -19.24 11.17 -6.85
N ASN A 33 -19.56 10.69 -5.64
CA ASN A 33 -18.57 10.32 -4.62
C ASN A 33 -17.61 11.45 -4.21
N GLY A 34 -18.06 12.71 -4.27
CA GLY A 34 -17.23 13.88 -3.99
C GLY A 34 -16.07 14.04 -4.98
N GLY A 35 -16.21 13.52 -6.21
CA GLY A 35 -15.19 13.53 -7.26
C GLY A 35 -14.22 12.34 -7.25
N ALA A 36 -14.31 11.45 -6.26
CA ALA A 36 -13.46 10.29 -6.19
C ALA A 36 -13.89 9.20 -7.19
N ALA A 37 -12.92 8.48 -7.74
CA ALA A 37 -13.16 7.42 -8.71
C ALA A 37 -13.15 6.04 -8.04
N PRO A 38 -14.09 5.12 -8.35
CA PRO A 38 -13.95 3.73 -7.94
C PRO A 38 -12.63 3.15 -8.46
N LEU A 39 -11.88 2.46 -7.60
CA LEU A 39 -10.59 1.86 -7.97
C LEU A 39 -10.74 0.87 -9.13
N ALA A 40 -11.81 0.08 -9.14
CA ALA A 40 -12.11 -0.88 -10.20
C ALA A 40 -12.23 -0.20 -11.58
N GLU A 41 -12.85 0.98 -11.65
CA GLU A 41 -12.95 1.77 -12.89
C GLU A 41 -11.58 2.27 -13.33
N ALA A 42 -10.79 2.79 -12.38
CA ALA A 42 -9.43 3.26 -12.63
C ALA A 42 -8.52 2.13 -13.16
N VAL A 43 -8.64 0.92 -12.60
CA VAL A 43 -7.93 -0.28 -13.05
C VAL A 43 -8.40 -0.74 -14.43
N HIS A 44 -9.70 -0.66 -14.73
CA HIS A 44 -10.19 -0.97 -16.07
C HIS A 44 -9.60 -0.03 -17.13
N LYS A 45 -9.35 1.23 -16.77
CA LYS A 45 -8.68 2.25 -17.60
C LYS A 45 -7.21 2.47 -17.24
N LEU A 46 -6.49 1.43 -16.81
CA LEU A 46 -5.12 1.55 -16.28
C LEU A 46 -4.12 2.25 -17.23
N VAL A 47 -4.27 2.07 -18.54
CA VAL A 47 -3.44 2.75 -19.55
C VAL A 47 -3.65 4.27 -19.48
N ASP A 48 -4.87 4.72 -19.22
CA ASP A 48 -5.22 6.14 -19.11
C ASP A 48 -4.77 6.76 -17.79
N LEU A 49 -4.29 5.95 -16.84
CA LEU A 49 -3.62 6.41 -15.61
C LEU A 49 -2.12 6.67 -15.79
N VAL A 50 -1.54 6.31 -16.94
CA VAL A 50 -0.14 6.60 -17.26
C VAL A 50 -0.01 8.05 -17.75
N PRO A 51 0.95 8.84 -17.24
CA PRO A 51 1.18 10.17 -17.76
C PRO A 51 1.50 10.18 -19.25
N LEU A 52 1.10 11.24 -19.97
CA LEU A 52 1.40 11.42 -21.40
C LEU A 52 2.91 11.39 -21.71
N ALA A 53 3.76 11.75 -20.74
CA ALA A 53 5.22 11.64 -20.85
C ALA A 53 5.75 10.18 -20.75
N GLY A 54 4.85 9.20 -20.62
CA GLY A 54 5.17 7.79 -20.42
C GLY A 54 5.32 7.39 -18.95
N GLY A 55 5.56 6.10 -18.73
CA GLY A 55 5.73 5.52 -17.40
C GLY A 55 5.36 4.02 -17.35
N ALA A 56 5.57 3.41 -16.18
CA ALA A 56 5.13 2.04 -15.94
C ALA A 56 3.60 1.93 -16.04
N ARG A 57 3.13 0.87 -16.72
CA ARG A 57 1.69 0.60 -16.92
C ARG A 57 1.09 -0.35 -15.88
N ARG A 58 1.92 -1.01 -15.07
CA ARG A 58 1.47 -2.01 -14.10
C ARG A 58 1.48 -1.40 -12.70
N PRO A 59 0.48 -1.72 -11.84
CA PRO A 59 0.59 -1.42 -10.42
C PRO A 59 1.76 -2.20 -9.81
N GLU A 60 2.28 -1.72 -8.70
CA GLU A 60 3.36 -2.37 -7.95
C GLU A 60 2.82 -2.73 -6.56
N PRO A 61 2.33 -3.96 -6.36
CA PRO A 61 1.70 -4.37 -5.10
C PRO A 61 2.65 -4.28 -3.90
N ALA A 62 3.96 -4.43 -4.13
CA ALA A 62 5.00 -4.31 -3.11
C ALA A 62 5.36 -2.87 -2.73
N ARG A 63 4.83 -1.87 -3.44
CA ARG A 63 5.24 -0.47 -3.26
C ARG A 63 4.91 0.02 -1.86
N GLY A 64 5.84 0.73 -1.24
CA GLY A 64 5.65 1.33 0.08
C GLY A 64 6.05 0.41 1.23
N LEU A 65 6.31 -0.88 0.97
CA LEU A 65 6.58 -1.87 2.01
C LEU A 65 7.76 -1.42 2.88
N GLY A 66 8.88 -1.04 2.27
CA GLY A 66 10.08 -0.61 3.01
C GLY A 66 9.87 0.62 3.88
N ARG A 67 8.89 1.47 3.55
CA ARG A 67 8.52 2.65 4.35
C ARG A 67 7.63 2.28 5.52
N VAL A 68 6.57 1.50 5.28
CA VAL A 68 5.61 1.12 6.33
C VAL A 68 6.22 0.17 7.36
N LEU A 69 7.20 -0.66 6.97
CA LEU A 69 7.93 -1.52 7.90
C LEU A 69 8.67 -0.73 8.98
N ARG A 70 9.03 0.54 8.74
CA ARG A 70 9.66 1.37 9.78
C ARG A 70 8.73 1.64 10.97
N THR A 71 7.43 1.64 10.72
CA THR A 71 6.38 1.83 11.72
C THR A 71 5.93 0.49 12.30
N ALA A 72 5.64 -0.50 11.45
CA ALA A 72 5.13 -1.80 11.92
C ALA A 72 6.22 -2.61 12.66
N ARG A 73 7.37 -2.80 12.02
CA ARG A 73 8.46 -3.65 12.53
C ARG A 73 9.76 -3.34 11.78
N ARG A 74 10.56 -2.44 12.34
CA ARG A 74 11.73 -1.88 11.66
C ARG A 74 12.79 -2.96 11.37
N PRO A 75 13.13 -3.23 10.10
CA PRO A 75 14.24 -4.13 9.76
C PRO A 75 15.58 -3.48 10.08
N GLY A 76 16.57 -4.30 10.49
CA GLY A 76 17.94 -3.87 10.73
C GLY A 76 18.83 -4.11 9.51
N PRO A 77 20.06 -3.54 9.48
CA PRO A 77 21.04 -3.91 8.46
C PRO A 77 21.30 -5.43 8.47
N GLY A 78 21.35 -6.04 7.28
CA GLY A 78 21.51 -7.49 7.11
C GLY A 78 20.21 -8.28 7.18
N SER A 79 19.08 -7.66 7.58
CA SER A 79 17.77 -8.32 7.59
C SER A 79 17.32 -8.74 6.19
N LEU A 80 16.52 -9.81 6.16
CA LEU A 80 15.78 -10.26 4.97
C LEU A 80 14.29 -9.98 5.16
N VAL A 81 13.67 -9.38 4.16
CA VAL A 81 12.21 -9.24 4.06
C VAL A 81 11.72 -10.20 3.00
N VAL A 82 10.86 -11.13 3.39
CA VAL A 82 10.21 -12.09 2.48
C VAL A 82 8.78 -11.64 2.28
N LEU A 83 8.45 -11.20 1.07
CA LEU A 83 7.07 -10.91 0.68
C LEU A 83 6.41 -12.20 0.19
N LEU A 84 5.38 -12.64 0.89
CA LEU A 84 4.62 -13.84 0.55
C LEU A 84 3.52 -13.48 -0.44
N GLY A 85 3.46 -14.21 -1.55
CA GLY A 85 2.47 -13.98 -2.59
C GLY A 85 2.83 -14.71 -3.88
N PRO A 86 2.07 -14.46 -4.97
CA PRO A 86 2.28 -15.18 -6.22
C PRO A 86 3.64 -14.86 -6.86
N ASP A 87 4.14 -15.81 -7.64
CA ASP A 87 5.47 -15.76 -8.29
C ASP A 87 5.69 -14.56 -9.23
N ASP A 88 4.63 -13.90 -9.68
CA ASP A 88 4.71 -12.72 -10.55
C ASP A 88 4.96 -11.41 -9.77
N LEU A 89 4.88 -11.45 -8.44
CA LEU A 89 5.28 -10.33 -7.60
C LEU A 89 6.77 -10.05 -7.72
N ARG A 90 7.10 -8.75 -7.69
CA ARG A 90 8.49 -8.30 -7.63
C ARG A 90 8.88 -8.01 -6.19
N PRO A 91 10.14 -8.27 -5.81
CA PRO A 91 10.65 -7.84 -4.52
C PRO A 91 10.49 -6.32 -4.32
N PRO A 92 10.22 -5.88 -3.08
CA PRO A 92 10.08 -4.46 -2.77
C PRO A 92 11.37 -3.68 -3.11
N THR A 93 11.21 -2.60 -3.87
CA THR A 93 12.32 -1.77 -4.35
C THR A 93 12.70 -0.64 -3.40
N ASP A 94 11.91 -0.42 -2.34
CA ASP A 94 12.03 0.71 -1.42
C ASP A 94 12.50 0.32 0.00
N LEU A 95 13.10 -0.87 0.13
CA LEU A 95 13.66 -1.33 1.40
C LEU A 95 14.82 -0.42 1.88
N PRO A 96 15.01 -0.30 3.21
CA PRO A 96 16.13 0.46 3.76
C PRO A 96 17.50 -0.09 3.30
N LYS A 97 18.51 0.79 3.27
CA LYS A 97 19.88 0.40 2.90
C LYS A 97 20.37 -0.76 3.79
N GLY A 98 20.91 -1.80 3.14
CA GLY A 98 21.43 -2.98 3.82
C GLY A 98 20.38 -4.03 4.17
N VAL A 99 19.10 -3.80 3.85
CA VAL A 99 18.02 -4.79 3.95
C VAL A 99 17.82 -5.42 2.57
N ARG A 100 17.67 -6.74 2.52
CA ARG A 100 17.37 -7.48 1.29
C ARG A 100 15.90 -7.85 1.24
N GLY A 101 15.37 -7.98 0.02
CA GLY A 101 13.98 -8.36 -0.22
C GLY A 101 13.90 -9.50 -1.22
N CYS A 102 13.03 -10.47 -0.96
CA CYS A 102 12.65 -11.50 -1.92
C CYS A 102 11.14 -11.74 -1.88
N VAL A 103 10.64 -12.46 -2.88
CA VAL A 103 9.26 -12.96 -2.95
C VAL A 103 9.29 -14.47 -2.80
N ALA A 104 8.31 -15.02 -2.10
CA ALA A 104 8.13 -16.45 -1.99
C ALA A 104 6.66 -16.84 -2.14
N ASP A 105 6.40 -17.87 -2.94
CA ASP A 105 5.16 -18.64 -2.81
C ASP A 105 5.13 -19.24 -1.39
N PRO A 106 4.08 -18.98 -0.59
CA PRO A 106 4.00 -19.49 0.78
C PRO A 106 3.83 -21.01 0.85
N ASP A 107 3.22 -21.63 -0.17
CA ASP A 107 2.93 -23.07 -0.22
C ASP A 107 4.11 -23.86 -0.83
N ALA A 108 4.87 -23.23 -1.74
CA ALA A 108 6.02 -23.86 -2.39
C ALA A 108 7.22 -22.90 -2.55
N PRO A 109 7.88 -22.48 -1.45
CA PRO A 109 9.01 -21.57 -1.54
C PRO A 109 10.15 -22.14 -2.40
N SER A 110 10.68 -21.34 -3.32
CA SER A 110 11.78 -21.79 -4.17
C SER A 110 13.03 -22.15 -3.34
N ALA A 111 13.81 -23.11 -3.84
CA ALA A 111 15.06 -23.52 -3.17
C ALA A 111 16.06 -22.37 -3.00
N ALA A 112 16.01 -21.34 -3.86
CA ALA A 112 16.84 -20.15 -3.72
C ALA A 112 16.45 -19.32 -2.49
N VAL A 113 15.14 -19.10 -2.29
CA VAL A 113 14.60 -18.41 -1.12
C VAL A 113 14.93 -19.17 0.15
N LEU A 114 14.72 -20.50 0.18
CA LEU A 114 15.01 -21.32 1.36
C LEU A 114 16.49 -21.29 1.75
N ARG A 115 17.41 -21.31 0.77
CA ARG A 115 18.85 -21.16 1.04
C ARG A 115 19.20 -19.79 1.59
N GLU A 116 18.61 -18.72 1.04
CA GLU A 116 18.86 -17.36 1.55
C GLU A 116 18.31 -17.19 2.96
N LEU A 117 17.11 -17.71 3.22
CA LEU A 117 16.48 -17.74 4.53
C LEU A 117 17.37 -18.44 5.56
N ALA A 118 17.79 -19.68 5.28
CA ALA A 118 18.68 -20.44 6.15
C ALA A 118 20.00 -19.69 6.42
N ALA A 119 20.63 -19.14 5.38
CA ALA A 119 21.88 -18.40 5.53
C ALA A 119 21.74 -17.12 6.38
N VAL A 120 20.60 -16.44 6.34
CA VAL A 120 20.32 -15.27 7.18
C VAL A 120 20.09 -15.69 8.64
N LEU A 121 19.30 -16.74 8.85
CA LEU A 121 19.03 -17.29 10.18
C LEU A 121 20.30 -17.84 10.85
N ASP A 122 21.16 -18.54 10.12
CA ASP A 122 22.43 -19.09 10.61
C ASP A 122 23.41 -17.99 11.05
N ARG A 123 23.31 -16.80 10.47
CA ARG A 123 24.08 -15.61 10.87
C ARG A 123 23.46 -14.87 12.06
N GLY A 124 22.36 -15.37 12.61
CA GLY A 124 21.59 -14.68 13.66
C GLY A 124 20.94 -13.37 13.19
N GLN A 125 20.76 -13.19 11.88
CA GLN A 125 20.13 -12.01 11.31
C GLN A 125 18.61 -12.17 11.27
N ARG A 126 17.89 -11.05 11.33
CA ARG A 126 16.43 -11.04 11.39
C ARG A 126 15.80 -11.33 10.03
N VAL A 127 14.73 -12.11 10.03
CA VAL A 127 13.87 -12.36 8.87
C VAL A 127 12.49 -11.83 9.19
N LEU A 128 11.92 -11.02 8.30
CA LEU A 128 10.55 -10.55 8.38
C LEU A 128 9.75 -11.16 7.22
N ALA A 129 8.76 -11.99 7.53
CA ALA A 129 7.82 -12.50 6.54
C ALA A 129 6.58 -11.60 6.51
N VAL A 130 6.17 -11.15 5.32
CA VAL A 130 5.05 -10.24 5.11
C VAL A 130 4.03 -10.92 4.21
N GLY A 131 2.80 -11.11 4.67
CA GLY A 131 1.73 -11.75 3.93
C GLY A 131 0.43 -11.75 4.72
N ASP A 132 -0.63 -12.35 4.19
CA ASP A 132 -1.86 -12.56 4.94
C ASP A 132 -1.66 -13.69 5.97
N ASP A 133 -2.62 -13.85 6.89
CA ASP A 133 -2.49 -14.83 7.97
C ASP A 133 -2.36 -16.27 7.45
N LYS A 134 -3.00 -16.58 6.32
CA LYS A 134 -2.94 -17.91 5.70
C LYS A 134 -1.55 -18.16 5.10
N ALA A 135 -1.02 -17.21 4.33
CA ALA A 135 0.29 -17.28 3.72
C ALA A 135 1.39 -17.37 4.79
N LEU A 136 1.28 -16.57 5.85
CA LEU A 136 2.22 -16.61 6.98
C LEU A 136 2.21 -17.95 7.68
N ALA A 137 1.04 -18.53 7.94
CA ALA A 137 0.91 -19.85 8.56
C ALA A 137 1.46 -20.98 7.67
N ALA A 138 1.32 -20.87 6.35
CA ALA A 138 1.85 -21.86 5.41
C ALA A 138 3.37 -21.78 5.22
N PHE A 139 3.93 -20.56 5.24
CA PHE A 139 5.33 -20.33 4.87
C PHE A 139 6.35 -20.93 5.85
N THR A 140 6.14 -20.78 7.17
CA THR A 140 7.10 -21.30 8.15
C THR A 140 6.54 -21.41 9.57
N GLU A 141 6.95 -22.45 10.29
CA GLU A 141 6.77 -22.60 11.73
C GLU A 141 8.01 -22.14 12.54
N ASP A 142 9.07 -21.66 11.88
CA ASP A 142 10.28 -21.20 12.56
C ASP A 142 10.01 -19.89 13.31
N HIS A 143 9.92 -19.98 14.63
CA HIS A 143 9.71 -18.85 15.55
C HIS A 143 10.76 -17.73 15.46
N ARG A 144 11.90 -17.96 14.79
CA ARG A 144 12.91 -16.92 14.52
C ARG A 144 12.51 -16.02 13.35
N VAL A 145 11.53 -16.44 12.54
CA VAL A 145 10.95 -15.62 11.47
C VAL A 145 9.85 -14.76 12.06
N GLU A 146 10.03 -13.45 11.94
CA GLU A 146 9.07 -12.47 12.44
C GLU A 146 7.95 -12.27 11.43
N ALA A 147 6.75 -12.74 11.75
CA ALA A 147 5.55 -12.48 10.96
C ALA A 147 5.18 -10.98 11.00
N VAL A 148 4.73 -10.45 9.86
CA VAL A 148 4.14 -9.12 9.70
C VAL A 148 2.90 -9.26 8.83
N PRO A 149 1.71 -9.44 9.43
CA PRO A 149 0.49 -9.56 8.66
C PRO A 149 0.23 -8.29 7.86
N HIS A 150 -0.13 -8.43 6.59
CA HIS A 150 -0.83 -7.36 5.90
C HIS A 150 -2.34 -7.48 6.07
N ARG A 151 -3.02 -6.35 6.13
CA ARG A 151 -4.46 -6.22 6.31
C ARG A 151 -5.01 -5.39 5.18
N GLU A 152 -6.11 -5.86 4.60
CA GLU A 152 -6.88 -5.06 3.67
C GLU A 152 -7.66 -3.98 4.42
N LEU A 153 -7.98 -2.90 3.71
CA LEU A 153 -8.66 -1.74 4.27
C LEU A 153 -10.06 -2.05 4.83
N ASP A 154 -10.77 -3.03 4.27
CA ASP A 154 -12.10 -3.43 4.74
C ASP A 154 -12.06 -4.44 5.91
N SER A 155 -10.86 -4.86 6.28
CA SER A 155 -10.60 -5.95 7.24
C SER A 155 -9.70 -5.48 8.39
N LEU A 156 -9.82 -4.21 8.77
CA LEU A 156 -9.04 -3.62 9.86
C LEU A 156 -9.41 -4.27 11.20
N ASP A 157 -8.49 -5.06 11.73
CA ASP A 157 -8.55 -5.58 13.10
C ASP A 157 -7.69 -4.73 14.05
N ALA A 158 -7.86 -4.98 15.35
CA ALA A 158 -7.05 -4.42 16.43
C ALA A 158 -5.89 -5.37 16.81
N GLY A 159 -5.28 -6.05 15.83
CA GLY A 159 -4.12 -6.91 16.07
C GLY A 159 -2.94 -6.16 16.68
N PRO A 160 -1.93 -6.85 17.24
CA PRO A 160 -0.81 -6.19 17.92
C PRO A 160 0.21 -5.53 16.98
N TYR A 161 0.23 -5.89 15.69
CA TYR A 161 1.11 -5.34 14.66
C TYR A 161 0.57 -5.70 13.26
N GLY A 162 0.94 -4.93 12.24
CA GLY A 162 0.57 -5.22 10.86
C GLY A 162 0.80 -4.05 9.90
N VAL A 163 0.62 -4.30 8.61
CA VAL A 163 0.73 -3.30 7.55
C VAL A 163 -0.58 -3.22 6.76
N LEU A 164 -0.96 -2.03 6.34
CA LEU A 164 -2.17 -1.80 5.56
C LEU A 164 -1.85 -1.92 4.08
N HIS A 165 -2.53 -2.81 3.38
CA HIS A 165 -2.24 -3.17 1.99
C HIS A 165 -3.48 -3.15 1.11
N ASP A 166 -3.28 -2.77 -0.14
CA ASP A 166 -4.24 -2.94 -1.22
C ASP A 166 -3.48 -3.53 -2.41
N PRO A 167 -3.98 -4.57 -3.09
CA PRO A 167 -3.26 -5.24 -4.18
C PRO A 167 -2.88 -4.31 -5.35
N VAL A 168 -3.62 -3.23 -5.58
CA VAL A 168 -3.38 -2.26 -6.66
C VAL A 168 -2.61 -1.06 -6.12
N LEU A 169 -3.03 -0.56 -4.96
CA LEU A 169 -2.48 0.64 -4.34
C LEU A 169 -1.31 0.35 -3.42
N GLY A 170 -0.78 -0.87 -3.34
CA GLY A 170 0.37 -1.25 -2.51
C GLY A 170 0.17 -1.04 -1.00
N TYR A 171 1.27 -0.87 -0.26
CA TYR A 171 1.23 -0.64 1.19
C TYR A 171 0.96 0.82 1.55
N LEU A 172 -0.16 1.07 2.24
CA LEU A 172 -0.70 2.40 2.53
C LEU A 172 -0.32 2.93 3.91
N GLY A 173 0.00 2.02 4.84
CA GLY A 173 0.20 2.36 6.24
C GLY A 173 0.62 1.15 7.08
N ALA A 174 0.64 1.35 8.39
CA ALA A 174 1.01 0.35 9.37
C ALA A 174 0.34 0.61 10.71
N LEU A 175 0.11 -0.46 11.47
CA LEU A 175 -0.28 -0.32 12.86
C LEU A 175 0.93 0.16 13.67
N GLY A 176 0.79 1.32 14.32
CA GLY A 176 1.79 1.85 15.24
C GLY A 176 1.72 1.21 16.62
N ASP A 177 2.77 1.42 17.41
CA ASP A 177 2.85 0.99 18.82
C ASP A 177 1.80 1.65 19.74
N CYS A 178 1.09 2.66 19.24
CA CYS A 178 -0.06 3.27 19.91
C CYS A 178 -1.40 2.56 19.62
N GLY A 179 -1.37 1.43 18.91
CA GLY A 179 -2.56 0.65 18.57
C GLY A 179 -3.46 1.31 17.52
N ARG A 180 -2.91 2.17 16.65
CA ARG A 180 -3.67 2.86 15.59
C ARG A 180 -3.04 2.64 14.22
N TRP A 181 -3.88 2.57 13.19
CA TRP A 181 -3.45 2.40 11.80
C TRP A 181 -2.96 3.73 11.23
N HIS A 182 -1.65 3.93 11.24
CA HIS A 182 -0.99 5.11 10.69
C HIS A 182 -0.83 5.00 9.18
N LEU A 183 -1.19 6.05 8.45
CA LEU A 183 -0.89 6.16 7.02
C LEU A 183 0.59 6.52 6.81
N ASP A 184 1.18 6.06 5.69
CA ASP A 184 2.44 6.61 5.15
C ASP A 184 2.17 8.01 4.57
N TRP A 185 1.77 8.94 5.45
CA TRP A 185 1.24 10.25 5.10
C TRP A 185 2.13 11.13 4.20
N PRO A 186 3.47 10.98 4.15
CA PRO A 186 4.28 11.69 3.16
C PRO A 186 4.05 11.18 1.71
N HIS A 187 3.49 9.98 1.54
CA HIS A 187 3.28 9.31 0.25
C HIS A 187 1.82 8.89 0.01
N VAL A 188 0.97 8.95 1.02
CA VAL A 188 -0.43 8.55 0.95
C VAL A 188 -1.27 9.64 1.58
N TYR A 189 -2.16 10.20 0.78
CA TYR A 189 -3.23 11.07 1.27
C TYR A 189 -4.54 10.29 1.27
N ALA A 190 -5.33 10.41 2.32
CA ALA A 190 -6.66 9.83 2.40
C ALA A 190 -7.66 10.89 2.87
N ARG A 191 -8.91 10.77 2.42
CA ARG A 191 -10.01 11.63 2.85
C ARG A 191 -11.34 10.86 2.84
N PRO A 192 -12.32 11.27 3.66
CA PRO A 192 -13.67 10.75 3.57
C PRO A 192 -14.39 11.25 2.30
N THR A 193 -15.27 10.41 1.78
CA THR A 193 -16.22 10.69 0.69
C THR A 193 -17.56 10.05 1.01
N THR A 194 -18.60 10.32 0.21
CA THR A 194 -19.90 9.64 0.35
C THR A 194 -19.84 8.14 -0.01
N ALA A 195 -18.78 7.69 -0.68
CA ALA A 195 -18.53 6.28 -0.96
C ALA A 195 -17.48 5.66 -0.03
N GLY A 196 -17.12 6.31 1.09
CA GLY A 196 -16.06 5.83 1.99
C GLY A 196 -14.73 6.54 1.75
N LEU A 197 -13.63 5.93 2.21
CA LEU A 197 -12.29 6.53 2.14
C LEU A 197 -11.74 6.53 0.70
N ALA A 198 -11.34 7.71 0.22
CA ALA A 198 -10.60 7.86 -1.03
C ALA A 198 -9.11 8.09 -0.74
N PHE A 199 -8.26 7.48 -1.56
CA PHE A 199 -6.80 7.50 -1.42
C PHE A 199 -6.13 8.14 -2.63
N THR A 200 -5.02 8.82 -2.38
CA THR A 200 -4.12 9.38 -3.39
C THR A 200 -2.70 8.93 -3.08
N LEU A 201 -2.05 8.31 -4.06
CA LEU A 201 -0.64 7.95 -3.99
C LEU A 201 0.21 9.16 -4.40
N LEU A 202 0.71 9.86 -3.38
CA LEU A 202 1.56 11.02 -3.55
C LEU A 202 2.92 10.58 -4.09
N ARG A 203 3.50 11.39 -4.99
CA ARG A 203 4.83 11.17 -5.58
C ARG A 203 4.97 9.91 -6.45
N GLN A 204 3.91 9.11 -6.61
CA GLN A 204 3.90 8.01 -7.57
C GLN A 204 3.97 8.56 -9.00
N ALA A 205 4.99 8.13 -9.75
CA ALA A 205 5.21 8.61 -11.10
C ALA A 205 4.17 8.04 -12.08
N SER A 206 3.94 6.72 -12.04
CA SER A 206 3.03 5.99 -12.92
C SER A 206 2.77 4.55 -12.40
N PRO A 207 1.57 3.97 -12.63
CA PRO A 207 0.31 4.65 -12.95
C PRO A 207 -0.06 5.63 -11.83
N ARG A 208 -0.73 6.74 -12.13
CA ARG A 208 -1.07 7.73 -11.09
C ARG A 208 -2.45 7.44 -10.51
N PHE A 209 -2.51 6.99 -9.26
CA PHE A 209 -3.77 6.85 -8.53
C PHE A 209 -4.00 8.08 -7.65
N VAL A 210 -4.99 8.87 -8.03
CA VAL A 210 -5.43 10.09 -7.38
C VAL A 210 -6.91 9.97 -7.06
N ASP A 211 -7.23 10.17 -5.79
CA ASP A 211 -8.59 10.25 -5.28
C ASP A 211 -9.45 9.02 -5.67
N VAL A 212 -8.92 7.83 -5.41
CA VAL A 212 -9.57 6.55 -5.74
C VAL A 212 -10.16 5.87 -4.52
N VAL A 213 -11.32 5.24 -4.67
CA VAL A 213 -12.03 4.51 -3.62
C VAL A 213 -11.79 3.01 -3.78
N PRO A 214 -10.97 2.37 -2.93
CA PRO A 214 -10.72 0.93 -2.95
C PRO A 214 -11.89 0.13 -2.37
N ALA A 215 -11.90 -1.18 -2.66
CA ALA A 215 -12.85 -2.18 -2.13
C ALA A 215 -14.34 -1.76 -2.17
N GLY A 216 -14.75 -1.01 -3.20
CA GLY A 216 -16.13 -0.56 -3.35
C GLY A 216 -16.60 0.49 -2.33
N GLY A 217 -15.73 0.91 -1.42
CA GLY A 217 -16.04 1.93 -0.43
C GLY A 217 -15.80 1.53 1.01
N VAL A 218 -14.55 1.59 1.43
CA VAL A 218 -14.17 1.28 2.81
C VAL A 218 -14.72 2.34 3.75
N ARG A 219 -15.53 1.90 4.72
CA ARG A 219 -16.02 2.75 5.81
C ARG A 219 -14.87 3.05 6.77
N GLY A 220 -14.78 4.29 7.19
CA GLY A 220 -13.80 4.73 8.15
C GLY A 220 -13.63 6.24 8.11
N GLU A 221 -12.95 6.75 9.12
CA GLU A 221 -12.64 8.17 9.24
C GLU A 221 -11.12 8.37 9.24
N ILE A 222 -10.69 9.54 8.74
CA ILE A 222 -9.30 9.96 8.90
C ILE A 222 -9.23 10.85 10.13
N GLY A 223 -8.62 10.29 11.18
CA GLY A 223 -8.34 11.01 12.41
C GLY A 223 -6.87 11.44 12.50
N PHE A 224 -6.54 12.00 13.66
CA PHE A 224 -5.17 12.35 14.02
C PHE A 224 -4.74 11.53 15.23
N CYS A 225 -3.52 10.99 15.21
CA CYS A 225 -2.96 10.32 16.36
C CYS A 225 -2.48 11.35 17.39
N PRO A 226 -3.02 11.38 18.62
CA PRO A 226 -2.62 12.33 19.65
C PRO A 226 -1.19 12.08 20.13
N ARG A 227 -0.68 10.84 20.02
CA ARG A 227 0.67 10.47 20.45
C ARG A 227 1.74 10.88 19.43
N HIS A 228 1.46 10.69 18.14
CA HIS A 228 2.48 10.84 17.09
C HIS A 228 2.27 12.04 16.18
N GLY A 229 1.11 12.69 16.26
CA GLY A 229 0.81 13.83 15.45
C GLY A 229 0.69 13.53 13.95
N THR A 230 0.19 12.34 13.60
CA THR A 230 0.11 11.87 12.20
C THR A 230 -1.28 11.32 11.86
N PRO A 231 -1.68 11.33 10.58
CA PRO A 231 -2.97 10.79 10.15
C PRO A 231 -3.13 9.31 10.46
N VAL A 232 -4.30 8.93 10.95
CA VAL A 232 -4.68 7.54 11.23
C VAL A 232 -6.02 7.20 10.58
N VAL A 233 -6.18 5.94 10.21
CA VAL A 233 -7.48 5.37 9.83
C VAL A 233 -8.19 4.91 11.10
N LEU A 234 -9.42 5.39 11.30
CA LEU A 234 -10.33 4.98 12.36
C LEU A 234 -11.40 4.09 11.72
N ALA A 235 -11.59 2.89 12.28
CA ALA A 235 -12.67 1.97 11.91
C ALA A 235 -14.01 2.42 12.52
#